data_AF-A0A939VX17-F1
#
_entry.id   AF-A0A939VX17-F1
#
_cell.length_a   1.000
_cell.length_b   1.000
_cell.length_c   1.000
_cell.angle_alpha   90.00
_cell.angle_beta   90.00
_cell.angle_gamma   90.00
#
_symmetry.space_group_name_H-M   'P 1'
#
loop_
_entity.id
_entity.type
_entity.pdbx_description
1 polymer ?
#
loop_
_entity_poly.entity_id
_entity_poly.type
_entity_poly.pdbx_seq_one_letter_code
_entity_poly.pdbx_strand_id
1 'polypeptide(L)'
;MKILFISDTHGDIDAINRIAGLHGVEYCFHTGDICCFDEETIPCFTDKELRQMIAHSSAASCIDENTMRDRLEEIAAEHHVYGNFHQYLDGEKKFDIPVFAVRGNREDAAVIEKMRDNPVPNFTILDGQGPVFIRNFAFFGLGGTFFEECFIRDPKEESRIYPVISRSQLQ
;
A
#
# COMPACT_ATOMS: atom_id res chain seq x y z
N MET A 1 -16.66 19.20 4.90
CA MET A 1 -15.43 18.41 5.04
C MET A 1 -15.80 17.00 5.44
N LYS A 2 -15.82 16.10 4.46
CA LYS A 2 -15.93 14.66 4.70
C LYS A 2 -14.60 13.99 4.32
N ILE A 3 -14.06 13.21 5.24
CA ILE A 3 -12.79 12.49 5.06
C ILE A 3 -13.09 11.00 5.13
N LEU A 4 -12.60 10.25 4.15
CA LEU A 4 -12.61 8.79 4.13
C LEU A 4 -11.32 8.28 4.75
N PHE A 5 -11.44 7.37 5.72
CA PHE A 5 -10.33 6.53 6.15
C PHE A 5 -10.61 5.10 5.68
N ILE A 6 -9.67 4.51 4.95
CA ILE A 6 -9.79 3.17 4.39
C ILE A 6 -8.46 2.44 4.54
N SER A 7 -8.52 1.11 4.64
CA SER A 7 -7.36 0.22 4.78
C SER A 7 -7.64 -1.04 3.98
N ASP A 8 -6.59 -1.84 3.73
CA ASP A 8 -6.74 -3.22 3.29
C ASP A 8 -7.61 -3.37 2.04
N THR A 9 -7.41 -2.49 1.06
CA THR A 9 -8.17 -2.53 -0.20
C THR A 9 -7.82 -3.76 -1.04
N HIS A 10 -6.72 -4.45 -0.72
CA HIS A 10 -6.29 -5.69 -1.37
C HIS A 10 -6.32 -5.59 -2.90
N GLY A 11 -5.95 -4.43 -3.43
CA GLY A 11 -5.91 -4.17 -4.87
C GLY A 11 -7.20 -3.65 -5.51
N ASP A 12 -8.30 -3.40 -4.78
CA ASP A 12 -9.47 -2.64 -5.27
C ASP A 12 -9.34 -1.14 -4.92
N ILE A 13 -8.37 -0.44 -5.52
CA ILE A 13 -8.16 0.98 -5.24
C ILE A 13 -9.26 1.88 -5.82
N ASP A 14 -9.98 1.39 -6.85
CA ASP A 14 -11.18 2.01 -7.43
C ASP A 14 -12.29 2.20 -6.38
N ALA A 15 -12.29 1.42 -5.30
CA ALA A 15 -13.21 1.61 -4.17
C ALA A 15 -13.18 3.04 -3.62
N ILE A 16 -12.01 3.70 -3.65
CA ILE A 16 -11.87 5.08 -3.18
C ILE A 16 -12.76 6.02 -3.99
N ASN A 17 -12.65 6.01 -5.32
CA ASN A 17 -13.46 6.87 -6.18
C ASN A 17 -14.95 6.57 -6.05
N ARG A 18 -15.34 5.28 -5.99
CA ARG A 18 -16.75 4.88 -5.79
C ARG A 18 -17.31 5.43 -4.48
N ILE A 19 -16.64 5.18 -3.37
CA ILE A 19 -17.08 5.59 -2.02
C ILE A 19 -17.09 7.13 -1.94
N ALA A 20 -16.08 7.78 -2.53
CA ALA A 20 -15.99 9.22 -2.54
C ALA A 20 -17.17 9.88 -3.27
N GLY A 21 -17.50 9.39 -4.48
CA GLY A 21 -18.64 9.86 -5.25
C GLY A 21 -19.97 9.62 -4.54
N LEU A 22 -20.17 8.42 -3.96
CA LEU A 22 -21.41 8.04 -3.26
C LEU A 22 -21.69 8.91 -2.02
N HIS A 23 -20.65 9.27 -1.27
CA HIS A 23 -20.81 9.96 0.01
C HIS A 23 -20.41 11.44 -0.03
N GLY A 24 -19.92 11.95 -1.17
CA GLY A 24 -19.41 13.31 -1.30
C GLY A 24 -18.19 13.54 -0.41
N VAL A 25 -17.26 12.58 -0.40
CA VAL A 25 -15.99 12.69 0.32
C VAL A 25 -15.10 13.70 -0.40
N GLU A 26 -14.35 14.50 0.36
CA GLU A 26 -13.44 15.51 -0.19
C GLU A 26 -11.96 15.09 -0.11
N TYR A 27 -11.60 14.19 0.82
CA TYR A 27 -10.23 13.70 1.04
C TYR A 27 -10.25 12.23 1.49
N CYS A 28 -9.26 11.45 1.08
CA CYS A 28 -9.09 10.06 1.51
C CYS A 28 -7.73 9.87 2.20
N PHE A 29 -7.71 9.10 3.29
CA PHE A 29 -6.52 8.59 3.94
C PHE A 29 -6.54 7.06 3.87
N HIS A 30 -5.56 6.47 3.19
CA HIS A 30 -5.37 5.04 3.09
C HIS A 30 -4.28 4.57 4.05
N THR A 31 -4.59 3.63 4.93
CA THR A 31 -3.71 3.24 6.04
C THR A 31 -2.83 2.03 5.75
N GLY A 32 -2.32 1.90 4.52
CA GLY A 32 -1.48 0.77 4.08
C GLY A 32 -2.25 -0.38 3.44
N ASP A 33 -1.51 -1.34 2.88
CA ASP A 33 -2.00 -2.48 2.09
C ASP A 33 -2.78 -2.04 0.84
N ILE A 34 -2.22 -1.05 0.13
CA ILE A 34 -2.72 -0.56 -1.17
C ILE A 34 -2.46 -1.56 -2.29
N CYS A 35 -1.52 -2.50 -2.07
CA CYS A 35 -1.05 -3.44 -3.08
C CYS A 35 -0.45 -2.71 -4.29
N CYS A 36 0.52 -1.81 -4.04
CA CYS A 36 1.32 -1.17 -5.09
C CYS A 36 2.26 -2.21 -5.73
N PHE A 37 1.74 -2.95 -6.70
CA PHE A 37 2.42 -4.02 -7.41
C PHE A 37 2.22 -3.89 -8.91
N ASP A 38 3.15 -4.43 -9.68
CA ASP A 38 3.00 -4.65 -11.11
C ASP A 38 3.25 -6.12 -11.46
N GLU A 39 3.12 -6.46 -12.74
CA GLU A 39 3.35 -7.83 -13.23
C GLU A 39 4.80 -8.29 -12.98
N GLU A 40 5.76 -7.36 -12.98
CA GLU A 40 7.17 -7.65 -12.72
C GLU A 40 7.42 -8.01 -11.25
N THR A 41 6.52 -7.62 -10.32
CA THR A 41 6.58 -8.01 -8.92
C THR A 41 6.16 -9.46 -8.68
N ILE A 42 5.37 -10.09 -9.57
CA ILE A 42 4.81 -11.44 -9.35
C ILE A 42 5.88 -12.49 -9.01
N PRO A 43 7.00 -12.58 -9.76
CA PRO A 43 8.05 -13.57 -9.48
C PRO A 43 8.76 -13.35 -8.13
N CYS A 44 8.67 -12.15 -7.54
CA CYS A 44 9.32 -11.80 -6.28
C CYS A 44 8.57 -12.31 -5.04
N PHE A 45 7.26 -12.61 -5.17
CA PHE A 45 6.47 -13.13 -4.06
C PHE A 45 6.85 -14.57 -3.69
N THR A 46 6.74 -14.92 -2.42
CA THR A 46 6.78 -16.32 -1.98
C THR A 46 5.49 -17.05 -2.36
N ASP A 47 5.54 -18.39 -2.40
CA ASP A 47 4.35 -19.21 -2.72
C ASP A 47 3.19 -18.94 -1.76
N LYS A 48 3.52 -18.68 -0.49
CA LYS A 48 2.53 -18.32 0.53
C LYS A 48 1.84 -17.00 0.21
N GLU A 49 2.59 -15.99 -0.22
CA GLU A 49 2.06 -14.68 -0.57
C GLU A 49 1.18 -14.76 -1.82
N LEU A 50 1.65 -15.42 -2.88
CA LEU A 50 0.84 -15.63 -4.09
C LEU A 50 -0.47 -16.34 -3.76
N ARG A 51 -0.42 -17.42 -2.97
CA ARG A 51 -1.64 -18.13 -2.54
C ARG A 51 -2.59 -17.24 -1.76
N GLN A 52 -2.08 -16.40 -0.85
CA GLN A 52 -2.92 -15.45 -0.11
C GLN A 52 -3.56 -14.43 -1.04
N MET A 53 -2.80 -13.83 -1.95
CA MET A 53 -3.32 -12.86 -2.92
C MET A 53 -4.42 -13.49 -3.79
N ILE A 54 -4.17 -14.69 -4.33
CA ILE A 54 -5.15 -15.41 -5.14
C ILE A 54 -6.38 -15.79 -4.30
N ALA A 55 -6.21 -16.27 -3.06
CA ALA A 55 -7.32 -16.66 -2.18
C ALA A 55 -8.23 -15.49 -1.78
N HIS A 56 -7.71 -14.26 -1.77
CA HIS A 56 -8.48 -13.04 -1.52
C HIS A 56 -8.98 -12.35 -2.80
N SER A 57 -8.71 -12.94 -3.96
CA SER A 57 -9.17 -12.44 -5.26
C SER A 57 -10.39 -13.21 -5.78
N SER A 58 -10.89 -12.80 -6.95
CA SER A 58 -11.91 -13.55 -7.69
C SER A 58 -11.45 -14.95 -8.14
N ALA A 59 -10.14 -15.22 -8.11
CA ALA A 59 -9.51 -16.46 -8.54
C ALA A 59 -9.30 -17.48 -7.40
N ALA A 60 -9.89 -17.27 -6.23
CA ALA A 60 -9.70 -18.16 -5.07
C ALA A 60 -10.02 -19.64 -5.37
N SER A 61 -11.01 -19.89 -6.23
CA SER A 61 -11.39 -21.24 -6.66
C SER A 61 -10.44 -21.90 -7.67
N CYS A 62 -9.47 -21.16 -8.20
CA CYS A 62 -8.54 -21.63 -9.22
C CYS A 62 -7.32 -22.34 -8.63
N ILE A 63 -7.17 -22.33 -7.30
CA ILE A 63 -6.02 -22.90 -6.59
C ILE A 63 -6.45 -23.91 -5.53
N ASP A 64 -5.57 -24.88 -5.30
CA ASP A 64 -5.62 -25.83 -4.19
C ASP A 64 -4.22 -25.97 -3.56
N GLU A 65 -4.09 -26.79 -2.52
CA GLU A 65 -2.81 -27.02 -1.82
C GLU A 65 -1.70 -27.61 -2.71
N ASN A 66 -2.06 -28.27 -3.82
CA ASN A 66 -1.13 -28.95 -4.72
C ASN A 66 -0.77 -28.09 -5.95
N THR A 67 -1.39 -26.93 -6.10
CA THR A 67 -1.16 -26.05 -7.24
C THR A 67 0.30 -25.62 -7.28
N MET A 68 0.99 -25.93 -8.36
CA MET A 68 2.41 -25.64 -8.52
C MET A 68 2.67 -24.14 -8.69
N ARG A 69 3.88 -23.70 -8.35
CA ARG A 69 4.29 -22.30 -8.41
C ARG A 69 4.04 -21.66 -9.78
N ASP A 70 4.49 -22.28 -10.87
CA ASP A 70 4.28 -21.75 -12.22
C ASP A 70 2.80 -21.46 -12.50
N ARG A 71 1.90 -22.33 -12.02
CA ARG A 71 0.45 -22.12 -12.17
C ARG A 71 -0.09 -21.03 -11.26
N LEU A 72 0.48 -20.82 -10.08
CA LEU A 72 0.13 -19.68 -9.22
C LEU A 72 0.48 -18.35 -9.90
N GLU A 73 1.65 -18.26 -10.54
CA GLU A 73 2.06 -17.06 -11.27
C GLU A 73 1.16 -16.79 -12.48
N GLU A 74 0.85 -17.82 -13.26
CA GLU A 74 -0.11 -17.73 -14.36
C GLU A 74 -1.47 -17.22 -13.89
N ILE A 75 -2.05 -17.81 -12.83
CA ILE A 75 -3.34 -17.39 -12.27
C ILE A 75 -3.26 -15.94 -11.75
N ALA A 76 -2.15 -15.59 -11.09
CA ALA A 76 -1.95 -14.25 -10.56
C ALA A 76 -1.94 -13.19 -11.68
N ALA A 77 -1.28 -13.48 -12.80
CA ALA A 77 -1.23 -12.63 -13.97
C ALA A 77 -2.59 -12.60 -14.71
N GLU A 78 -3.18 -13.76 -15.00
CA GLU A 78 -4.47 -13.92 -15.69
C GLU A 78 -5.60 -13.14 -15.00
N HIS A 79 -5.60 -13.12 -13.67
CA HIS A 79 -6.66 -12.50 -12.86
C HIS A 79 -6.27 -11.15 -12.26
N HIS A 80 -5.10 -10.61 -12.62
CA HIS A 80 -4.58 -9.34 -12.09
C HIS A 80 -4.68 -9.24 -10.56
N VAL A 81 -4.27 -10.30 -9.85
CA VAL A 81 -4.41 -10.38 -8.37
C VAL A 81 -3.53 -9.37 -7.62
N TYR A 82 -2.64 -8.70 -8.35
CA TYR A 82 -1.80 -7.60 -7.90
C TYR A 82 -2.54 -6.25 -7.85
N GLY A 83 -3.82 -6.22 -8.23
CA GLY A 83 -4.69 -5.06 -8.08
C GLY A 83 -4.65 -4.09 -9.26
N ASN A 84 -5.47 -3.05 -9.19
CA ASN A 84 -5.67 -2.06 -10.25
C ASN A 84 -4.78 -0.82 -10.13
N PHE A 85 -3.84 -0.77 -9.18
CA PHE A 85 -2.99 0.41 -8.96
C PHE A 85 -2.09 0.72 -10.17
N HIS A 86 -1.64 -0.29 -10.92
CA HIS A 86 -0.87 -0.11 -12.16
C HIS A 86 -1.58 0.82 -13.17
N GLN A 87 -2.90 0.75 -13.29
CA GLN A 87 -3.68 1.61 -14.18
C GLN A 87 -3.62 3.09 -13.79
N TYR A 88 -3.34 3.39 -12.51
CA TYR A 88 -3.13 4.74 -12.02
C TYR A 88 -1.69 5.22 -12.29
N LEU A 89 -0.72 4.31 -12.23
CA LEU A 89 0.68 4.58 -12.61
C LEU A 89 0.81 4.88 -14.10
N ASP A 90 0.12 4.09 -14.93
CA ASP A 90 0.13 4.24 -16.39
C ASP A 90 -0.71 5.44 -16.87
N GLY A 91 -1.45 6.08 -15.96
CA GLY A 91 -2.31 7.24 -16.24
C GLY A 91 -3.63 6.91 -16.94
N GLU A 92 -3.99 5.62 -17.05
CA GLU A 92 -5.30 5.18 -17.55
C GLU A 92 -6.44 5.61 -16.61
N LYS A 93 -6.16 5.61 -15.30
CA LYS A 93 -7.07 6.02 -14.22
C LYS A 93 -6.47 7.15 -13.40
N LYS A 94 -7.34 7.85 -12.66
CA LYS A 94 -6.97 8.93 -11.75
C LYS A 94 -7.86 8.92 -10.52
N PHE A 95 -7.36 9.44 -9.41
CA PHE A 95 -8.19 9.69 -8.23
C PHE A 95 -8.97 10.99 -8.40
N ASP A 96 -10.27 10.94 -8.09
CA ASP A 96 -11.17 12.09 -8.21
C ASP A 96 -10.98 13.10 -7.08
N ILE A 97 -10.43 12.64 -5.96
CA ILE A 97 -10.14 13.43 -4.75
C ILE A 97 -8.69 13.21 -4.32
N PRO A 98 -8.10 14.11 -3.52
CA PRO A 98 -6.80 13.87 -2.91
C PRO A 98 -6.82 12.63 -2.00
N VAL A 99 -5.91 11.71 -2.28
CA VAL A 99 -5.66 10.46 -1.54
C VAL A 99 -4.28 10.55 -0.90
N PHE A 100 -4.25 10.42 0.41
CA PHE A 100 -3.04 10.35 1.20
C PHE A 100 -2.86 8.93 1.69
N ALA A 101 -1.71 8.32 1.43
CA ALA A 101 -1.43 6.94 1.79
C ALA A 101 -0.24 6.87 2.75
N VAL A 102 -0.24 5.89 3.63
CA VAL A 102 0.98 5.37 4.25
C VAL A 102 1.29 4.02 3.64
N ARG A 103 2.56 3.63 3.54
CA ARG A 103 2.90 2.26 3.12
C ARG A 103 2.44 1.28 4.19
N GLY A 104 1.88 0.16 3.80
CA GLY A 104 1.77 -1.02 4.63
C GLY A 104 3.08 -1.80 4.68
N ASN A 105 2.98 -3.09 4.95
CA ASN A 105 4.11 -4.01 5.01
C ASN A 105 4.36 -4.75 3.70
N ARG A 106 3.48 -4.54 2.72
CA ARG A 106 3.39 -5.34 1.51
C ARG A 106 3.76 -4.57 0.25
N GLU A 107 3.81 -3.24 0.26
CA GLU A 107 4.06 -2.46 -0.95
C GLU A 107 5.49 -2.70 -1.50
N ASP A 108 5.58 -2.84 -2.83
CA ASP A 108 6.86 -3.02 -3.51
C ASP A 108 7.63 -1.71 -3.58
N ALA A 109 8.83 -1.71 -3.01
CA ALA A 109 9.73 -0.56 -3.01
C ALA A 109 10.04 -0.07 -4.44
N ALA A 110 10.17 -0.97 -5.41
CA ALA A 110 10.43 -0.60 -6.81
C ALA A 110 9.25 0.17 -7.41
N VAL A 111 8.02 -0.23 -7.10
CA VAL A 111 6.81 0.49 -7.55
C VAL A 111 6.71 1.86 -6.87
N ILE A 112 7.03 1.95 -5.59
CA ILE A 112 7.11 3.24 -4.88
C ILE A 112 8.21 4.15 -5.47
N GLU A 113 9.33 3.58 -5.92
CA GLU A 113 10.36 4.35 -6.62
C GLU A 113 9.90 4.82 -8.00
N LYS A 114 9.23 3.96 -8.79
CA LYS A 114 8.62 4.34 -10.07
C LYS A 114 7.66 5.53 -9.90
N MET A 115 6.92 5.60 -8.79
CA MET A 115 6.04 6.74 -8.46
C MET A 115 6.77 8.06 -8.24
N ARG A 116 8.06 8.04 -7.86
CA ARG A 116 8.84 9.27 -7.68
C ARG A 116 9.08 9.96 -9.02
N ASP A 117 9.33 9.18 -10.06
CA ASP A 117 9.58 9.67 -11.41
C ASP A 117 8.28 9.87 -12.21
N ASN A 118 7.24 9.10 -11.91
CA ASN A 118 5.91 9.21 -12.50
C ASN A 118 4.82 9.33 -11.41
N PRO A 119 4.59 10.55 -10.88
CA PRO A 119 3.67 10.75 -9.78
C PRO A 119 2.21 10.56 -10.22
N VAL A 120 1.49 9.73 -9.48
CA VAL A 120 0.04 9.53 -9.67
C VAL A 120 -0.72 10.79 -9.24
N PRO A 121 -1.51 11.42 -10.13
CA PRO A 121 -2.27 12.62 -9.78
C PRO A 121 -3.22 12.39 -8.61
N ASN A 122 -3.30 13.38 -7.72
CA ASN A 122 -4.10 13.33 -6.49
C ASN A 122 -3.72 12.22 -5.51
N PHE A 123 -2.57 11.57 -5.65
CA PHE A 123 -2.09 10.57 -4.70
C PHE A 123 -0.79 11.02 -4.05
N THR A 124 -0.63 10.81 -2.75
CA THR A 124 0.57 11.20 -2.01
C THR A 124 0.87 10.21 -0.90
N ILE A 125 2.11 9.72 -0.84
CA ILE A 125 2.60 8.89 0.25
C ILE A 125 3.14 9.79 1.37
N LEU A 126 2.65 9.60 2.60
CA LEU A 126 2.94 10.43 3.76
C LEU A 126 4.13 9.94 4.61
N ASP A 127 4.67 8.75 4.34
CA ASP A 127 5.70 8.14 5.18
C ASP A 127 6.96 9.00 5.30
N GLY A 128 7.29 9.38 6.54
CA GLY A 128 8.47 10.18 6.84
C GLY A 128 8.44 11.58 6.23
N GLN A 129 7.29 12.01 5.70
CA GLN A 129 7.06 13.35 5.19
C GLN A 129 6.60 14.29 6.30
N GLY A 130 6.68 15.60 6.02
CA GLY A 130 6.08 16.62 6.89
C GLY A 130 4.54 16.52 6.93
N PRO A 131 3.90 17.22 7.88
CA PRO A 131 2.45 17.18 7.99
C PRO A 131 1.75 17.74 6.76
N VAL A 132 0.64 17.10 6.38
CA VAL A 132 -0.33 17.68 5.46
C VAL A 132 -1.37 18.45 6.28
N PHE A 133 -1.56 19.72 5.94
CA PHE A 133 -2.55 20.58 6.60
C PHE A 133 -3.84 20.61 5.78
N ILE A 134 -4.92 20.14 6.40
CA ILE A 134 -6.27 20.26 5.84
C ILE A 134 -7.11 21.09 6.81
N ARG A 135 -7.38 22.33 6.42
CA ARG A 135 -8.05 23.33 7.27
C ARG A 135 -7.30 23.50 8.60
N ASN A 136 -7.89 23.04 9.70
CA ASN A 136 -7.38 23.22 11.07
C ASN A 136 -6.71 21.95 11.61
N PHE A 137 -6.51 20.94 10.76
CA PHE A 137 -5.94 19.65 11.13
C PHE A 137 -4.60 19.45 10.44
N ALA A 138 -3.64 18.89 11.19
CA ALA A 138 -2.37 18.42 10.67
C ALA A 138 -2.39 16.89 10.67
N PHE A 139 -2.14 16.29 9.51
CA PHE A 139 -2.09 14.85 9.33
C PHE A 139 -0.65 14.40 9.10
N PHE A 140 -0.27 13.31 9.76
CA PHE A 140 1.05 12.70 9.67
C PHE A 140 0.89 11.25 9.28
N GLY A 141 1.82 10.73 8.49
CA GLY A 141 1.85 9.34 8.08
C GLY A 141 3.09 8.63 8.61
N LEU A 142 2.88 7.47 9.23
CA LEU A 142 3.93 6.53 9.55
C LEU A 142 3.46 5.12 9.18
N GLY A 143 3.85 4.69 8.00
CA GLY A 143 3.61 3.36 7.48
C GLY A 143 4.68 2.33 7.87
N GLY A 144 4.49 1.12 7.36
CA GLY A 144 5.36 -0.04 7.58
C GLY A 144 4.99 -0.86 8.80
N THR A 145 5.65 -2.03 8.93
CA THR A 145 5.56 -2.82 10.15
C THR A 145 6.42 -2.22 11.25
N PHE A 146 5.83 -2.09 12.44
CA PHE A 146 6.55 -1.68 13.64
C PHE A 146 7.33 -2.87 14.22
N PHE A 147 8.66 -2.75 14.29
CA PHE A 147 9.54 -3.74 14.91
C PHE A 147 10.09 -3.21 16.23
N GLU A 148 9.87 -3.95 17.33
CA GLU A 148 10.33 -3.57 18.68
C GLU A 148 11.87 -3.56 18.79
N GLU A 149 12.55 -4.35 17.96
CA GLU A 149 14.01 -4.50 17.90
C GLU A 149 14.72 -3.21 17.46
N CYS A 150 14.00 -2.26 16.86
CA CYS A 150 14.49 -0.95 16.48
C CYS A 150 14.49 0.08 17.62
N PHE A 151 14.29 -0.35 18.87
CA PHE A 151 14.41 0.52 20.03
C PHE A 151 15.61 0.11 20.87
N ILE A 152 16.67 0.92 20.84
CA ILE A 152 17.70 0.85 21.86
C ILE A 152 17.03 1.38 23.14
N ARG A 153 16.76 0.51 24.11
CA ARG A 153 16.48 0.95 25.48
C ARG A 153 17.71 1.72 25.95
N ASP A 154 17.57 3.00 26.28
CA ASP A 154 18.60 3.70 27.01
C ASP A 154 18.70 3.03 28.40
N PRO A 155 19.81 2.36 28.75
CA PRO A 155 19.93 1.68 30.03
C PRO A 155 19.87 2.63 31.24
N LYS A 156 19.80 3.95 31.03
CA LYS A 156 19.68 4.97 32.07
C LYS A 156 18.31 5.69 32.14
N GLU A 157 17.44 5.52 31.15
CA GLU A 157 16.08 6.12 31.15
C GLU A 157 15.05 5.07 30.69
N GLU A 158 14.54 4.27 31.65
CA GLU A 158 13.54 3.20 31.41
C GLU A 158 12.23 3.68 30.75
N SER A 159 11.99 4.98 30.66
CA SER A 159 10.73 5.57 30.18
C SER A 159 10.79 6.18 28.77
N ARG A 160 11.95 6.19 28.09
CA ARG A 160 12.07 6.78 26.74
C ARG A 160 12.46 5.76 25.69
N ILE A 161 11.60 5.68 24.68
CA ILE A 161 11.67 4.77 23.54
C ILE A 161 11.95 5.65 22.31
N TYR A 162 13.15 5.55 21.72
CA TYR A 162 13.54 6.31 20.52
C TYR A 162 13.42 5.44 19.27
N PRO A 163 12.64 5.83 18.24
CA PRO A 163 12.57 5.06 17.01
C PRO A 163 13.92 5.09 16.29
N VAL A 164 14.58 3.94 16.16
CA VAL A 164 15.71 3.79 15.24
C VAL A 164 15.13 3.48 13.87
N ILE A 165 15.09 4.46 12.98
CA ILE A 165 14.88 4.18 11.56
C ILE A 165 16.08 3.35 11.11
N SER A 166 15.82 2.11 10.68
CA SER A 166 16.87 1.19 10.20
C SER A 166 17.76 1.88 9.17
N ARG A 167 19.08 1.78 9.35
CA ARG A 167 20.08 2.32 8.41
C ARG A 167 19.95 1.76 6.98
N SER A 168 19.21 0.68 6.77
CA SER A 168 18.92 0.14 5.44
C SER A 168 17.94 0.99 4.61
N GLN A 169 17.35 2.06 5.17
CA GLN A 169 16.51 3.01 4.45
C GLN A 169 17.18 4.38 4.19
N LEU A 170 18.51 4.47 4.35
CA LEU A 170 19.30 5.68 4.10
C LEU A 170 20.40 5.48 3.04
N GLN A 171 20.30 4.44 2.20
CA GLN A 171 21.14 4.26 1.02
C GLN A 171 20.30 4.34 -0.24
#